data_AF-A0A7Y4SPU3-F1
#
_entry.id   AF-A0A7Y4SPU3-F1
#
_cell.length_a   1.000
_cell.length_b   1.000
_cell.length_c   1.000
_cell.angle_alpha   90.00
_cell.angle_beta   90.00
_cell.angle_gamma   90.00
#
_symmetry.space_group_name_H-M   'P 1'
#
loop_
_entity.id
_entity.type
_entity.pdbx_description
1 polymer ?
#
loop_
_entity_poly.entity_id
_entity_poly.type
_entity_poly.pdbx_seq_one_letter_code
_entity_poly.pdbx_strand_id
1 'polypeptide(L)'
;MAVLFVGVMVQGALSQESTPANGLGIPPAATVMEGTPTVRVDSSEGVTTRRLLDPAEAAKSRLQVSVVDGQYYWTSRENQPLRLASAGDFTYLSSEPGRYIRFTRIKDRIAYVEHVDVALGSVTWWGELKIVTGAQP
;
A
#
# COMPACT_ATOMS: atom_id res chain seq x y z
N MET A 1 -58.51 -39.37 -5.29
CA MET A 1 -57.30 -38.53 -5.37
C MET A 1 -56.98 -38.12 -3.94
N ALA A 2 -56.24 -38.89 -3.14
CA ALA A 2 -54.81 -39.27 -3.23
C ALA A 2 -53.88 -38.04 -3.22
N VAL A 3 -52.84 -37.90 -2.38
CA VAL A 3 -52.41 -38.49 -1.10
C VAL A 3 -51.42 -37.45 -0.52
N LEU A 4 -51.42 -37.33 0.81
CA LEU A 4 -50.49 -36.56 1.65
C LEU A 4 -49.02 -36.94 1.36
N PHE A 5 -48.12 -35.97 1.19
CA PHE A 5 -46.67 -36.22 1.26
C PHE A 5 -46.08 -35.51 2.49
N VAL A 6 -45.76 -36.32 3.50
CA VAL A 6 -44.79 -36.00 4.55
C VAL A 6 -43.49 -36.70 4.15
N GLY A 7 -42.40 -35.94 4.07
CA GLY A 7 -41.05 -36.47 3.88
C GLY A 7 -40.05 -35.63 4.68
N VAL A 8 -39.57 -36.20 5.78
CA VAL A 8 -38.44 -35.72 6.59
C VAL A 8 -37.21 -36.55 6.22
N MET A 9 -36.01 -35.94 6.35
CA MET A 9 -34.64 -36.48 6.57
C MET A 9 -33.65 -35.88 5.55
N VAL A 10 -32.82 -34.88 5.92
CA VAL A 10 -31.53 -34.92 6.65
C VAL A 10 -30.33 -35.17 5.72
N GLN A 11 -29.36 -34.23 5.77
CA GLN A 11 -27.91 -34.27 5.43
C GLN A 11 -27.55 -32.96 4.72
N GLY A 12 -26.55 -32.19 5.08
CA GLY A 12 -25.48 -32.32 6.04
C GLY A 12 -24.73 -30.99 6.05
N ALA A 13 -24.01 -30.74 7.13
CA ALA A 13 -23.22 -29.54 7.36
C ALA A 13 -22.34 -29.17 6.16
N LEU A 14 -22.37 -27.89 5.80
CA LEU A 14 -21.15 -27.09 5.66
C LEU A 14 -21.49 -25.71 6.20
N SER A 15 -21.51 -25.61 7.53
CA SER A 15 -20.89 -24.43 8.15
C SER A 15 -19.55 -24.31 7.46
N GLN A 16 -19.40 -23.32 6.59
CA GLN A 16 -18.09 -22.96 6.10
C GLN A 16 -17.40 -22.29 7.29
N GLU A 17 -16.91 -23.17 8.16
CA GLU A 17 -15.91 -22.90 9.17
C GLU A 17 -14.74 -22.34 8.36
N SER A 18 -14.73 -21.02 8.23
CA SER A 18 -13.57 -20.29 7.73
C SER A 18 -12.47 -20.65 8.71
N THR A 19 -11.68 -21.66 8.35
CA THR A 19 -10.50 -22.04 9.07
C THR A 19 -9.70 -20.75 9.25
N PRO A 20 -9.43 -20.30 10.49
CA PRO A 20 -8.56 -19.17 10.67
C PRO A 20 -7.22 -19.62 10.13
N ALA A 21 -6.80 -19.02 9.00
CA ALA A 21 -5.47 -19.21 8.49
C ALA A 21 -4.53 -18.72 9.58
N ASN A 22 -3.99 -19.68 10.32
CA ASN A 22 -3.09 -19.46 11.43
C ASN A 22 -1.89 -18.65 10.93
N GLY A 23 -1.66 -17.54 11.61
CA GLY A 23 -0.35 -17.40 12.25
C GLY A 23 0.60 -16.39 11.63
N LEU A 24 0.10 -15.21 11.27
CA LEU A 24 0.70 -13.93 11.66
C LEU A 24 -0.47 -12.96 11.68
N GLY A 25 -1.03 -12.70 12.86
CA GLY A 25 -2.08 -11.70 13.04
C GLY A 25 -1.50 -10.33 12.71
N ILE A 26 -1.47 -10.00 11.43
CA ILE A 26 -1.25 -8.64 10.97
C ILE A 26 -2.47 -7.88 11.48
N PRO A 27 -2.31 -6.92 12.41
CA PRO A 27 -3.41 -6.08 12.84
C PRO A 27 -4.17 -5.59 11.62
N PRO A 28 -5.51 -5.51 11.66
CA PRO A 28 -6.30 -5.12 10.49
C PRO A 28 -5.90 -3.77 9.89
N ALA A 29 -5.14 -2.94 10.61
CA ALA A 29 -4.47 -1.75 10.11
C ALA A 29 -2.97 -1.73 10.46
N ALA A 30 -2.20 -2.70 9.97
CA ALA A 30 -0.75 -2.66 10.11
C ALA A 30 -0.13 -1.75 9.05
N THR A 31 0.70 -0.81 9.48
CA THR A 31 1.65 -0.16 8.57
C THR A 31 2.64 -1.22 8.15
N VAL A 32 2.74 -1.47 6.84
CA VAL A 32 3.62 -2.48 6.27
C VAL A 32 4.89 -1.86 5.69
N MET A 33 4.83 -0.61 5.26
CA MET A 33 5.95 0.08 4.63
C MET A 33 5.97 1.55 5.04
N GLU A 34 7.16 2.02 5.39
CA GLU A 34 7.42 3.42 5.71
C GLU A 34 8.61 3.92 4.89
N GLY A 35 8.47 5.05 4.23
CA GLY A 35 9.55 5.68 3.47
C GLY A 35 9.95 7.01 4.08
N THR A 36 11.27 7.22 4.21
CA THR A 36 11.84 8.50 4.63
C THR A 36 12.43 9.19 3.41
N PRO A 37 11.81 10.27 2.91
CA PRO A 37 12.31 10.98 1.75
C PRO A 37 13.52 11.85 2.12
N THR A 38 14.51 11.90 1.24
CA THR A 38 15.71 12.74 1.37
C THR A 38 15.79 13.79 0.27
N VAL A 39 15.12 13.56 -0.86
CA VAL A 39 15.05 14.49 -1.99
C VAL A 39 13.59 14.71 -2.35
N ARG A 40 13.24 15.96 -2.64
CA ARG A 40 12.00 16.33 -3.29
C ARG A 40 12.31 17.01 -4.62
N VAL A 41 11.55 16.65 -5.64
CA VAL A 41 11.55 17.26 -6.96
C VAL A 41 10.16 17.76 -7.25
N ASP A 42 10.01 19.07 -7.42
CA ASP A 42 8.79 19.71 -7.87
C ASP A 42 8.97 20.06 -9.34
N SER A 43 8.09 19.57 -10.20
CA SER A 43 8.11 19.85 -11.65
C SER A 43 6.83 20.58 -12.02
N SER A 44 6.96 21.67 -12.77
CA SER A 44 5.85 22.44 -13.37
C SER A 44 6.22 22.82 -14.80
N GLU A 45 5.33 23.53 -15.49
CA GLU A 45 5.62 24.03 -16.83
C GLU A 45 6.92 24.87 -16.85
N GLY A 46 7.91 24.41 -17.60
CA GLY A 46 9.20 25.10 -17.78
C GLY A 46 10.14 25.11 -16.58
N VAL A 47 9.77 24.54 -15.43
CA VAL A 47 10.58 24.60 -14.20
C VAL A 47 10.63 23.25 -13.51
N THR A 48 11.83 22.86 -13.06
CA THR A 48 12.03 21.70 -12.21
C THR A 48 12.97 22.08 -11.07
N THR A 49 12.48 21.97 -9.84
CA THR A 49 13.26 22.29 -8.64
C THR A 49 13.56 21.01 -7.89
N ARG A 50 14.85 20.72 -7.69
CA ARG A 50 15.32 19.62 -6.85
C ARG A 50 15.92 20.18 -5.57
N ARG A 51 15.51 19.63 -4.43
CA ARG A 51 16.03 20.02 -3.12
C ARG A 51 16.23 18.83 -2.20
N LEU A 52 17.23 18.93 -1.33
CA LEU A 52 17.35 18.03 -0.19
C LEU A 52 16.33 18.44 0.86
N LEU A 53 15.75 17.44 1.53
CA LEU A 53 14.86 17.66 2.66
C LEU A 53 15.67 17.67 3.95
N ASP A 54 15.41 18.65 4.80
CA ASP A 54 15.85 18.57 6.18
C ASP A 54 15.03 17.51 6.96
N PRO A 55 15.45 17.11 8.18
CA PRO A 55 14.73 16.09 8.95
C PRO A 55 13.27 16.43 9.25
N ALA A 56 12.93 17.71 9.45
CA ALA A 56 11.55 18.13 9.74
C ALA A 56 10.67 18.05 8.49
N GLU A 57 11.20 18.42 7.33
CA GLU A 57 10.51 18.29 6.05
C GLU A 57 10.35 16.83 5.62
N ALA A 58 11.38 16.01 5.85
CA ALA A 58 11.35 14.58 5.59
C ALA A 58 10.27 13.90 6.43
N ALA A 59 10.15 14.26 7.71
CA ALA A 59 9.11 13.75 8.60
C ALA A 59 7.69 14.13 8.12
N LYS A 60 7.50 15.36 7.65
CA LYS A 60 6.20 15.81 7.10
C LYS A 60 5.82 15.12 5.80
N SER A 61 6.82 14.71 5.02
CA SER A 61 6.62 14.09 3.70
C SER A 61 6.67 12.56 3.74
N ARG A 62 6.68 11.97 4.93
CA ARG A 62 6.86 10.53 5.13
C ARG A 62 5.88 9.71 4.30
N LEU A 63 6.39 8.68 3.64
CA LEU A 63 5.57 7.68 2.97
C LEU A 63 5.07 6.68 4.02
N GLN A 64 3.77 6.42 4.05
CA GLN A 64 3.20 5.33 4.83
C GLN A 64 2.22 4.55 3.95
N VAL A 65 2.38 3.23 3.99
CA VAL A 65 1.48 2.28 3.35
C VAL A 65 1.06 1.24 4.38
N SER A 66 -0.24 1.02 4.50
CA SER A 66 -0.82 -0.05 5.31
C SER A 66 -1.38 -1.15 4.43
N VAL A 67 -1.64 -2.31 5.06
CA VAL A 67 -2.44 -3.38 4.47
C VAL A 67 -3.64 -3.63 5.35
N VAL A 68 -4.82 -3.63 4.75
CA VAL A 68 -6.11 -3.95 5.37
C VAL A 68 -6.74 -5.05 4.51
N ASP A 69 -7.01 -6.22 5.09
CA ASP A 69 -7.62 -7.36 4.40
C ASP A 69 -6.91 -7.76 3.09
N GLY A 70 -5.58 -7.67 3.05
CA GLY A 70 -4.77 -7.99 1.88
C GLY A 70 -4.69 -6.89 0.81
N GLN A 71 -5.39 -5.78 0.99
CA GLN A 71 -5.37 -4.62 0.10
C GLN A 71 -4.40 -3.55 0.64
N TYR A 72 -3.53 -3.04 -0.22
CA TYR A 72 -2.60 -1.95 0.13
C TYR A 72 -3.31 -0.60 0.09
N TYR A 73 -3.01 0.27 1.06
CA TYR A 73 -3.52 1.64 1.13
C TYR A 73 -2.41 2.65 1.37
N TRP A 74 -2.45 3.74 0.61
CA TRP A 74 -1.54 4.86 0.75
C TRP A 74 -1.97 5.78 1.88
N THR A 75 -1.67 5.41 3.12
CA THR A 75 -2.19 6.10 4.31
C THR A 75 -1.69 7.54 4.43
N SER A 76 -0.44 7.81 4.04
CA SER A 76 0.09 9.18 4.04
C SER A 76 -0.42 10.05 2.88
N ARG A 77 -1.27 9.52 1.99
CA ARG A 77 -1.90 10.24 0.88
C ARG A 77 -3.38 9.87 0.79
N GLU A 78 -4.15 10.30 1.80
CA GLU A 78 -5.63 10.21 1.81
C GLU A 78 -6.19 8.78 1.82
N ASN A 79 -5.42 7.79 2.27
CA ASN A 79 -5.83 6.38 2.31
C ASN A 79 -6.25 5.84 0.94
N GLN A 80 -5.57 6.24 -0.14
CA GLN A 80 -5.89 5.79 -1.49
C GLN A 80 -5.56 4.30 -1.67
N PRO A 81 -6.46 3.47 -2.26
CA PRO A 81 -6.17 2.07 -2.51
C PRO A 81 -5.06 1.92 -3.56
N LEU A 82 -4.15 0.98 -3.34
CA LEU A 82 -2.99 0.74 -4.19
C LEU A 82 -3.05 -0.62 -4.86
N ARG A 83 -2.73 -0.68 -6.14
CA ARG A 83 -2.53 -1.91 -6.91
C ARG A 83 -1.05 -2.24 -6.95
N LEU A 84 -0.72 -3.48 -6.60
CA LEU A 84 0.63 -4.01 -6.68
C LEU A 84 0.91 -4.53 -8.09
N ALA A 85 2.07 -4.16 -8.65
CA ALA A 85 2.59 -4.69 -9.90
C ALA A 85 4.12 -4.81 -9.84
N SER A 86 4.69 -5.68 -10.67
CA SER A 86 6.14 -5.83 -10.80
C SER A 86 6.55 -5.75 -12.27
N ALA A 87 7.66 -5.07 -12.55
CA ALA A 87 8.24 -4.97 -13.90
C ALA A 87 9.78 -4.90 -13.81
N GLY A 88 10.45 -5.94 -14.31
CA GLY A 88 11.90 -6.10 -14.15
C GLY A 88 12.29 -6.15 -12.67
N ASP A 89 13.29 -5.35 -12.29
CA ASP A 89 13.80 -5.26 -10.92
C ASP A 89 12.98 -4.34 -10.01
N PHE A 90 11.87 -3.79 -10.51
CA PHE A 90 11.06 -2.80 -9.80
C PHE A 90 9.70 -3.35 -9.39
N THR A 91 9.30 -3.00 -8.18
CA THR A 91 7.94 -3.17 -7.68
C THR A 91 7.23 -1.82 -7.66
N TYR A 92 5.94 -1.83 -7.99
CA TYR A 92 5.08 -0.66 -8.10
C TYR A 92 3.83 -0.83 -7.23
N LEU A 93 3.45 0.24 -6.57
CA LEU A 93 2.14 0.41 -5.94
C LEU A 93 1.50 1.67 -6.52
N SER A 94 0.32 1.56 -7.14
CA SER A 94 -0.33 2.68 -7.83
C SER A 94 -1.81 2.78 -7.53
N SER A 95 -2.35 3.99 -7.35
CA SER A 95 -3.79 4.21 -7.10
C SER A 95 -4.55 4.65 -8.36
N GLU A 96 -3.96 5.56 -9.14
CA GLU A 96 -4.52 6.17 -10.36
C GLU A 96 -3.37 6.48 -11.33
N PRO A 97 -3.65 6.77 -12.62
CA PRO A 97 -2.65 7.37 -13.50
C PRO A 97 -1.98 8.57 -12.83
N GLY A 98 -0.65 8.66 -12.89
CA GLY A 98 0.09 9.77 -12.29
C GLY A 98 0.39 9.64 -10.79
N ARG A 99 -0.07 8.58 -10.12
CA ARG A 99 0.19 8.38 -8.67
C ARG A 99 0.75 7.00 -8.40
N TYR A 100 2.03 6.92 -8.04
CA TYR A 100 2.69 5.65 -7.77
C TYR A 100 3.84 5.74 -6.78
N ILE A 101 4.14 4.60 -6.19
CA ILE A 101 5.35 4.32 -5.43
C ILE A 101 6.08 3.24 -6.21
N ARG A 102 7.32 3.52 -6.64
CA ARG A 102 8.22 2.55 -7.26
C ARG A 102 9.36 2.27 -6.32
N PHE A 103 9.71 1.02 -6.10
CA PHE A 103 10.84 0.67 -5.25
C PHE A 103 11.58 -0.56 -5.76
N THR A 104 12.85 -0.66 -5.35
CA THR A 104 13.71 -1.79 -5.66
C THR A 104 14.69 -2.01 -4.51
N ARG A 105 15.17 -3.25 -4.36
CA ARG A 105 16.18 -3.59 -3.36
C ARG A 105 17.57 -3.43 -3.98
N ILE A 106 18.41 -2.64 -3.31
CA ILE A 106 19.83 -2.45 -3.66
C ILE A 106 20.64 -2.87 -2.45
N LYS A 107 21.33 -4.02 -2.55
CA LYS A 107 22.06 -4.64 -1.44
C LYS A 107 21.15 -4.84 -0.21
N ASP A 108 21.46 -4.13 0.87
CA ASP A 108 20.80 -4.16 2.18
C ASP A 108 19.69 -3.11 2.33
N ARG A 109 19.44 -2.28 1.31
CA ARG A 109 18.48 -1.17 1.37
C ARG A 109 17.38 -1.30 0.33
N ILE A 110 16.24 -0.66 0.59
CA ILE A 110 15.17 -0.52 -0.39
C ILE A 110 15.12 0.95 -0.78
N ALA A 111 15.49 1.26 -2.02
CA ALA A 111 15.35 2.61 -2.56
C ALA A 111 13.93 2.76 -3.10
N TYR A 112 13.31 3.92 -2.89
CA TYR A 112 12.01 4.21 -3.45
C TYR A 112 11.93 5.59 -4.12
N VAL A 113 10.97 5.67 -5.03
CA VAL A 113 10.46 6.88 -5.65
C VAL A 113 8.97 6.92 -5.41
N GLU A 114 8.50 7.98 -4.82
CA GLU A 114 7.10 8.33 -4.76
C GLU A 114 6.83 9.43 -5.78
N HIS A 115 5.80 9.29 -6.58
CA HIS A 115 5.40 10.25 -7.59
C HIS A 115 3.91 10.54 -7.49
N VAL A 116 3.57 11.82 -7.51
CA VAL A 116 2.20 12.33 -7.44
C VAL A 116 2.05 13.46 -8.44
N ASP A 117 1.22 13.24 -9.45
CA ASP A 117 0.71 14.31 -10.31
C ASP A 117 -0.20 15.25 -9.51
N VAL A 118 -0.02 16.54 -9.74
CA VAL A 118 -0.83 17.63 -9.19
C VAL A 118 -1.34 18.49 -10.33
N ALA A 119 -2.33 19.34 -10.08
CA ALA A 119 -3.05 20.07 -11.13
C ALA A 119 -2.14 20.83 -12.15
N LEU A 120 -0.96 21.28 -11.73
CA LEU A 120 -0.02 22.06 -12.56
C LEU A 120 1.38 21.43 -12.65
N GLY A 121 1.50 20.12 -12.47
CA GLY A 121 2.78 19.43 -12.56
C GLY A 121 2.85 18.15 -11.74
N SER A 122 4.01 17.88 -11.13
CA SER A 122 4.19 16.71 -10.27
C SER A 122 5.14 16.98 -9.12
N VAL A 123 4.94 16.20 -8.05
CA VAL A 123 5.87 16.13 -6.92
C VAL A 123 6.42 14.72 -6.85
N THR A 124 7.74 14.62 -6.82
CA THR A 124 8.45 13.35 -6.71
C THR A 124 9.36 13.35 -5.50
N TRP A 125 9.20 12.36 -4.63
CA TRP A 125 10.08 12.14 -3.49
C TRP A 125 10.95 10.93 -3.73
N TRP A 126 12.23 11.04 -3.35
CA TRP A 126 13.18 9.94 -3.37
C TRP A 126 13.66 9.68 -1.96
N GLY A 127 13.84 8.41 -1.61
CA GLY A 127 14.32 8.06 -0.28
C GLY A 127 14.55 6.57 -0.08
N GLU A 128 14.61 6.20 1.20
CA GLU A 128 14.74 4.82 1.63
C GLU A 128 13.42 4.32 2.21
N LEU A 129 13.05 3.10 1.84
CA LEU A 129 11.88 2.40 2.33
C LEU A 129 12.30 1.37 3.38
N LYS A 130 11.50 1.23 4.43
CA LYS A 130 11.59 0.17 5.42
C LYS A 130 10.29 -0.61 5.42
N ILE A 131 10.41 -1.94 5.48
CA ILE A 131 9.28 -2.80 5.80
C ILE A 131 9.15 -2.78 7.30
N VAL A 132 8.00 -2.34 7.79
CA VAL A 132 7.68 -2.30 9.21
C VAL A 132 6.57 -3.31 9.42
N THR A 133 6.72 -4.21 10.37
CA THR A 133 5.66 -5.15 10.75
C THR A 133 5.21 -4.77 12.15
N GLY A 134 4.17 -3.94 12.26
CA GLY A 134 3.63 -3.50 13.55
C GLY A 134 2.26 -2.84 13.44
N ALA A 135 1.43 -2.99 14.48
CA ALA A 135 0.23 -2.20 14.67
C ALA A 135 0.64 -0.73 14.86
N GLN A 136 -0.06 0.21 14.22
CA GLN A 136 0.08 1.62 14.56
C GLN A 136 -0.31 1.81 16.05
N PRO A 137 0.48 2.53 16.87
CA PRO A 137 0.14 2.79 18.27
C PRO A 137 -1.14 3.63 18.41
#